data_AF-A0A838RYM6-F1
#
_entry.id   AF-A0A838RYM6-F1
#
_cell.length_a   1.000
_cell.length_b   1.000
_cell.length_c   1.000
_cell.angle_alpha   90.00
_cell.angle_beta   90.00
_cell.angle_gamma   90.00
#
_symmetry.space_group_name_H-M   'P 1'
#
loop_
_entity.id
_entity.type
_entity.pdbx_description
1 polymer ?
#
loop_
_entity_poly.entity_id
_entity_poly.type
_entity_poly.pdbx_seq_one_letter_code
_entity_poly.pdbx_strand_id
1 'polypeptide(L)'
;MQVETLSFERIPHQSRLFLEYLRDPLALRRFYPSAIRFHHELPLRAPEVLAAHTIDRQVLCDALSELNLAWGAGAETLANIELLREADCLAVVSGQQAGLVTGPLYTIYKALSAVKLAGCLRQRNTKA
;
A
#
# COMPACT_ATOMS: atom_id res chain seq x y z
N MET A 1 -22.83 1.04 13.44
CA MET A 1 -22.71 1.20 11.99
C MET A 1 -22.89 -0.18 11.36
N GLN A 2 -23.88 -0.36 10.48
CA GLN A 2 -24.05 -1.60 9.73
C GLN A 2 -23.27 -1.50 8.41
N VAL A 3 -22.62 -2.58 8.00
CA VAL A 3 -21.88 -2.66 6.74
C VAL A 3 -22.45 -3.82 5.94
N GLU A 4 -22.86 -3.52 4.71
CA GLU A 4 -23.32 -4.52 3.75
C GLU A 4 -22.32 -4.65 2.60
N THR A 5 -22.27 -5.83 1.97
CA THR A 5 -21.36 -6.10 0.87
C THR A 5 -22.14 -6.33 -0.43
N LEU A 6 -21.66 -5.72 -1.51
CA LEU A 6 -22.18 -5.91 -2.86
C LEU A 6 -21.06 -6.50 -3.73
N SER A 7 -21.35 -7.60 -4.43
CA SER A 7 -20.41 -8.17 -5.39
C SER A 7 -20.20 -7.21 -6.55
N PHE A 8 -18.94 -6.98 -6.94
CA PHE A 8 -18.58 -6.18 -8.12
C PHE A 8 -19.17 -6.74 -9.42
N GLU A 9 -19.45 -8.05 -9.49
CA GLU A 9 -20.11 -8.66 -10.65
C GLU A 9 -21.54 -8.14 -10.88
N ARG A 10 -22.17 -7.56 -9.85
CA ARG A 10 -23.51 -6.98 -9.91
C ARG A 10 -23.50 -5.50 -10.30
N ILE A 11 -22.33 -4.88 -10.41
CA ILE A 11 -22.18 -3.48 -10.79
C ILE A 11 -21.98 -3.43 -12.31
N PRO A 12 -22.73 -2.62 -13.05
CA PRO A 12 -22.55 -2.51 -14.50
C PRO A 12 -21.19 -1.90 -14.86
N HIS A 13 -20.77 -2.11 -16.12
CA HIS A 13 -19.56 -1.51 -16.70
C HIS A 13 -18.23 -1.90 -16.03
N GLN A 14 -18.16 -3.05 -15.36
CA GLN A 14 -16.89 -3.61 -14.91
C GLN A 14 -16.13 -4.29 -16.06
N SER A 15 -14.81 -4.15 -16.06
CA SER A 15 -13.98 -4.84 -17.06
C SER A 15 -13.83 -6.32 -16.70
N ARG A 16 -13.73 -7.18 -17.72
CA ARG A 16 -13.51 -8.62 -17.52
C ARG A 16 -12.22 -8.88 -16.74
N LEU A 17 -11.15 -8.15 -17.07
CA LEU A 17 -9.85 -8.24 -16.39
C LEU A 17 -9.97 -7.94 -14.89
N PHE A 18 -10.73 -6.92 -14.50
CA PHE A 18 -10.94 -6.57 -13.10
C PHE A 18 -11.69 -7.67 -12.34
N LEU A 19 -12.80 -8.16 -12.91
CA LEU A 19 -13.58 -9.25 -12.29
C LEU A 19 -12.77 -10.55 -12.19
N GLU A 20 -11.98 -10.87 -13.21
CA GLU A 20 -11.04 -12.01 -13.19
C GLU A 20 -9.97 -11.84 -12.11
N TYR A 21 -9.42 -10.63 -11.93
CA TYR A 21 -8.43 -10.36 -10.88
C TYR A 21 -9.02 -10.54 -9.48
N LEU A 22 -10.27 -10.13 -9.26
CA LEU A 22 -10.95 -10.33 -7.98
C LEU A 22 -11.24 -11.80 -7.68
N ARG A 23 -11.57 -12.58 -8.72
CA ARG A 23 -11.93 -14.01 -8.58
C ARG A 23 -10.70 -14.91 -8.46
N ASP A 24 -9.75 -14.74 -9.38
CA ASP A 24 -8.54 -15.53 -9.45
C ASP A 24 -7.34 -14.70 -9.94
N PRO A 25 -6.69 -13.96 -9.03
CA PRO A 25 -5.54 -13.14 -9.39
C PRO A 25 -4.36 -13.97 -9.90
N LEU A 26 -4.27 -15.26 -9.54
CA LEU A 26 -3.17 -16.13 -9.94
C LEU A 26 -3.25 -16.51 -11.43
N ALA A 27 -4.46 -16.65 -11.98
CA ALA A 27 -4.67 -16.88 -13.41
C ALA A 27 -4.18 -15.71 -14.26
N LEU A 28 -4.07 -14.51 -13.68
CA LEU A 28 -3.61 -13.29 -14.36
C LEU A 28 -2.12 -12.99 -14.15
N ARG A 29 -1.32 -13.94 -13.64
CA ARG A 29 0.13 -13.74 -13.42
C ARG A 29 0.92 -13.33 -14.66
N ARG A 30 0.43 -13.66 -15.85
CA ARG A 30 1.00 -13.15 -17.11
C ARG A 30 1.00 -11.61 -17.16
N PHE A 31 -0.05 -10.97 -16.63
CA PHE A 31 -0.20 -9.51 -16.60
C PHE A 31 0.26 -8.90 -15.28
N TYR A 32 0.09 -9.65 -14.18
CA TYR A 32 0.47 -9.24 -12.83
C TYR A 32 1.38 -10.32 -12.20
N PRO A 33 2.68 -10.38 -12.55
CA PRO A 33 3.59 -11.45 -12.09
C PRO A 33 3.64 -11.60 -10.57
N SER A 34 3.44 -10.46 -9.90
CA SER A 34 3.42 -10.25 -8.45
C SER A 34 2.07 -10.57 -7.78
N ALA A 35 1.08 -11.06 -8.52
CA ALA A 35 -0.27 -11.27 -8.00
C ALA A 35 -0.30 -12.37 -6.93
N ILE A 36 -0.98 -12.04 -5.84
CA ILE A 36 -1.23 -12.89 -4.67
C ILE A 36 -2.73 -13.02 -4.45
N ARG A 37 -3.17 -14.09 -3.79
CA ARG A 37 -4.59 -14.28 -3.46
C ARG A 37 -4.94 -13.56 -2.16
N PHE A 38 -4.04 -13.59 -1.20
CA PHE A 38 -4.29 -13.04 0.12
C PHE A 38 -3.12 -12.19 0.61
N HIS A 39 -3.45 -11.09 1.29
CA HIS A 39 -2.45 -10.17 1.87
C HIS A 39 -1.47 -10.84 2.86
N HIS A 40 -1.84 -11.97 3.47
CA HIS A 40 -0.95 -12.69 4.39
C HIS A 40 0.20 -13.42 3.67
N GLU A 41 0.17 -13.51 2.34
CA GLU A 41 1.26 -14.04 1.53
C GLU A 41 2.35 -12.99 1.27
N LEU A 42 2.08 -11.70 1.50
CA LEU A 42 3.01 -10.60 1.24
C LEU A 42 4.36 -10.73 1.96
N PRO A 43 4.45 -11.16 3.23
CA PRO A 43 5.74 -11.31 3.91
C PRO A 43 6.71 -12.25 3.19
N LEU A 44 6.20 -13.27 2.47
CA LEU A 44 7.02 -14.20 1.68
C LEU A 44 7.77 -13.49 0.54
N ARG A 45 7.31 -12.30 0.15
CA ARG A 45 7.90 -11.49 -0.92
C ARG A 45 8.87 -10.43 -0.41
N ALA A 46 8.98 -10.25 0.91
CA ALA A 46 9.90 -9.26 1.48
C ALA A 46 11.34 -9.40 0.92
N PRO A 47 11.93 -10.61 0.82
CA PRO A 47 13.29 -10.74 0.28
C PRO A 47 13.41 -10.26 -1.17
N GLU A 48 12.40 -10.51 -2.01
CA GLU A 48 12.36 -10.07 -3.42
C GLU A 48 12.31 -8.54 -3.50
N VAL A 49 11.43 -7.90 -2.70
CA VAL A 49 11.25 -6.45 -2.68
C VAL A 49 12.51 -5.75 -2.14
N LEU A 50 13.10 -6.28 -1.07
CA LEU A 50 14.30 -5.73 -0.46
C LEU A 50 15.53 -5.89 -1.37
N ALA A 51 15.66 -7.03 -2.06
CA ALA A 51 16.75 -7.23 -3.01
C ALA A 51 16.65 -6.33 -4.26
N ALA A 52 15.43 -5.98 -4.67
CA ALA A 52 15.20 -5.06 -5.79
C ALA A 52 15.41 -3.58 -5.41
N HIS A 53 15.67 -3.28 -4.14
CA HIS A 53 15.83 -1.91 -3.67
C HIS A 53 17.22 -1.36 -4.00
N THR A 54 17.30 -0.37 -4.90
CA THR A 54 18.56 0.22 -5.38
C THR A 54 18.72 1.70 -4.98
N ILE A 55 17.82 2.24 -4.18
CA ILE A 55 17.76 3.66 -3.84
C ILE A 55 18.42 3.89 -2.47
N ASP A 56 19.08 5.04 -2.31
CA ASP A 56 19.54 5.47 -0.99
C ASP A 56 18.36 5.88 -0.11
N ARG A 57 18.05 5.04 0.88
CA ARG A 57 16.98 5.29 1.86
C ARG A 57 17.25 6.50 2.73
N GLN A 58 18.51 6.82 3.00
CA GLN A 58 18.85 7.94 3.87
C GLN A 58 18.42 9.25 3.22
N VAL A 59 18.78 9.44 1.94
CA VAL A 59 18.39 10.62 1.17
C VAL A 59 16.86 10.76 1.08
N LEU A 60 16.14 9.65 0.85
CA LEU A 60 14.68 9.66 0.83
C LEU A 60 14.10 10.07 2.18
N CYS A 61 14.57 9.46 3.27
CA CYS A 61 14.04 9.72 4.60
C CYS A 61 14.38 11.12 5.11
N ASP A 62 15.55 11.66 4.75
CA ASP A 62 15.92 13.06 5.04
C ASP A 62 14.93 14.03 4.38
N ALA A 63 14.67 13.84 3.08
CA ALA A 63 13.71 14.66 2.34
C ALA A 63 12.28 14.53 2.89
N LEU A 64 11.85 13.32 3.24
CA LEU A 64 10.54 13.09 3.84
C LEU A 64 10.42 13.75 5.21
N SER A 65 11.45 13.64 6.05
CA SER A 65 11.48 14.28 7.38
C SER A 65 11.39 15.80 7.26
N GLU A 66 12.18 16.42 6.39
CA GLU A 66 12.15 17.87 6.16
C GLU A 66 10.76 18.35 5.73
N LEU A 67 10.18 17.72 4.70
CA LEU A 67 8.86 18.08 4.17
C LEU A 67 7.75 17.90 5.22
N ASN A 68 7.74 16.78 5.93
CA ASN A 68 6.69 16.49 6.90
C ASN A 68 6.79 17.38 8.15
N LEU A 69 8.00 17.71 8.61
CA LEU A 69 8.19 18.69 9.68
C LEU A 69 7.66 20.06 9.28
N ALA A 70 7.93 20.51 8.06
CA ALA A 70 7.41 21.79 7.54
C ALA A 70 5.88 21.83 7.47
N TRP A 71 5.22 20.69 7.33
CA TRP A 71 3.75 20.55 7.35
C TRP A 71 3.16 20.24 8.73
N GLY A 72 3.97 20.25 9.80
CA GLY A 72 3.50 20.04 11.16
C GLY A 72 3.16 18.58 11.48
N ALA A 73 3.91 17.63 10.90
CA ALA A 73 3.70 16.21 11.15
C ALA A 73 3.86 15.82 12.63
N GLY A 74 3.02 14.86 13.05
CA GLY A 74 3.07 14.30 14.40
C GLY A 74 4.18 13.25 14.58
N ALA A 75 4.38 12.84 15.84
CA ALA A 75 5.42 11.87 16.22
C ALA A 75 5.32 10.53 15.46
N GLU A 76 4.11 10.04 15.20
CA GLU A 76 3.89 8.79 14.46
C GLU A 76 4.44 8.85 13.03
N THR A 77 4.25 9.97 12.33
CA THR A 77 4.79 10.15 10.98
C THR A 77 6.32 10.12 11.00
N LEU A 78 6.94 10.82 11.94
CA LEU A 78 8.40 10.86 12.08
C LEU A 78 8.97 9.49 12.46
N ALA A 79 8.31 8.77 13.37
CA ALA A 79 8.70 7.41 13.72
C ALA A 79 8.59 6.44 12.53
N ASN A 80 7.58 6.58 11.68
CA ASN A 80 7.45 5.78 10.45
C ASN A 80 8.54 6.13 9.42
N ILE A 81 8.98 7.39 9.32
CA ILE A 81 10.09 7.79 8.45
C ILE A 81 11.40 7.19 8.96
N GLU A 82 11.65 7.23 10.27
CA GLU A 82 12.84 6.59 10.85
C GLU A 82 12.80 5.06 10.69
N LEU A 83 11.65 4.42 10.85
CA LEU A 83 11.48 2.99 10.55
C LEU A 83 11.79 2.68 9.08
N LEU A 84 11.42 3.57 8.14
CA LEU A 84 11.70 3.39 6.71
C LEU A 84 13.20 3.42 6.37
N ARG A 85 14.03 4.06 7.21
CA ARG A 85 15.50 4.04 7.08
C ARG A 85 16.09 2.65 7.27
N GLU A 86 15.42 1.78 8.02
CA GLU A 86 15.89 0.43 8.28
C GLU A 86 15.90 -0.41 7.00
N ALA A 87 16.98 -1.16 6.78
CA ALA A 87 17.22 -1.88 5.54
C ALA A 87 16.22 -3.01 5.29
N ASP A 88 15.57 -3.53 6.33
CA ASP A 88 14.55 -4.58 6.28
C ASP A 88 13.11 -4.05 6.35
N CYS A 89 12.93 -2.72 6.27
CA CYS A 89 11.62 -2.09 6.26
C CYS A 89 11.00 -2.08 4.85
N LEU A 90 9.74 -2.50 4.76
CA LEU A 90 8.91 -2.40 3.57
C LEU A 90 8.04 -1.14 3.61
N ALA A 91 7.49 -0.74 2.47
CA ALA A 91 6.50 0.32 2.39
C ALA A 91 5.30 -0.13 1.55
N VAL A 92 4.09 0.12 2.05
CA VAL A 92 2.87 -0.05 1.26
C VAL A 92 2.55 1.27 0.57
N VAL A 93 2.72 1.31 -0.75
CA VAL A 93 2.55 2.53 -1.54
C VAL A 93 1.23 2.50 -2.30
N SER A 94 0.50 3.60 -2.25
CA SER A 94 -0.66 3.90 -3.09
C SER A 94 -0.62 5.37 -3.48
N GLY A 95 -1.34 5.77 -4.52
CA GLY A 95 -1.25 7.11 -5.07
C GLY A 95 -2.56 7.61 -5.64
N GLN A 96 -2.68 8.95 -5.62
CA GLN A 96 -3.76 9.67 -6.23
C GLN A 96 -3.35 11.11 -6.59
N GLN A 97 -3.95 11.68 -7.63
CA GLN A 97 -3.78 13.10 -7.96
C GLN A 97 -4.31 13.99 -6.82
N ALA A 98 -3.63 15.10 -6.56
CA ALA A 98 -4.05 16.10 -5.57
C ALA A 98 -5.31 16.84 -6.06
N GLY A 99 -6.49 16.32 -5.71
CA GLY A 99 -7.77 16.97 -5.96
C GLY A 99 -8.09 18.04 -4.92
N LEU A 100 -8.85 19.06 -5.32
CA LEU A 100 -9.41 20.05 -4.39
C LEU A 100 -10.16 19.33 -3.25
N VAL A 101 -9.90 19.73 -2.01
CA VAL A 101 -10.54 19.18 -0.80
C VAL A 101 -10.48 17.64 -0.77
N THR A 102 -9.29 17.06 -0.94
CA THR A 102 -8.99 15.60 -0.98
C THR A 102 -9.51 14.84 -2.21
N GLY A 103 -10.21 15.54 -3.13
CA GLY A 103 -10.73 14.96 -4.35
C GLY A 103 -11.83 13.92 -4.08
N PRO A 104 -11.96 12.88 -4.93
CA PRO A 104 -12.97 11.85 -4.75
C PRO A 104 -12.76 11.02 -3.48
N LEU A 105 -13.85 10.47 -2.92
CA LEU A 105 -13.81 9.65 -1.70
C LEU A 105 -12.85 8.45 -1.78
N TYR A 106 -12.61 7.90 -2.97
CA TYR A 106 -11.68 6.80 -3.12
C TYR A 106 -10.23 7.19 -2.78
N THR A 107 -9.87 8.47 -2.77
CA THR A 107 -8.57 8.95 -2.25
C THR A 107 -8.39 8.53 -0.80
N ILE A 108 -9.42 8.75 0.02
CA ILE A 108 -9.42 8.38 1.44
C ILE A 108 -9.41 6.85 1.59
N TYR A 109 -10.22 6.13 0.80
CA TYR A 109 -10.23 4.67 0.87
C TYR A 109 -8.90 4.04 0.45
N LYS A 110 -8.20 4.61 -0.54
CA LYS A 110 -6.85 4.19 -0.92
C LYS A 110 -5.85 4.38 0.22
N ALA A 111 -5.87 5.56 0.86
CA ALA A 111 -4.98 5.86 1.99
C ALA A 111 -5.24 4.90 3.17
N LEU A 112 -6.51 4.72 3.56
CA LEU A 112 -6.90 3.79 4.62
C LEU A 112 -6.51 2.35 4.29
N SER A 113 -6.65 1.93 3.02
CA SER A 113 -6.25 0.58 2.59
C SER A 113 -4.75 0.36 2.72
N ALA A 114 -3.93 1.36 2.36
CA ALA A 114 -2.48 1.28 2.52
C ALA A 114 -2.07 1.18 3.99
N VAL A 115 -2.62 2.05 4.85
CA VAL A 115 -2.37 2.04 6.30
C VAL A 115 -2.80 0.71 6.92
N LYS A 116 -3.98 0.20 6.57
CA LYS A 116 -4.48 -1.08 7.09
C LYS A 116 -3.59 -2.25 6.65
N LEU A 117 -3.13 -2.25 5.41
CA LEU A 117 -2.25 -3.30 4.89
C LEU A 117 -0.88 -3.28 5.58
N ALA A 118 -0.29 -2.09 5.80
CA ALA A 118 0.93 -1.94 6.59
C ALA A 118 0.74 -2.47 8.02
N GLY A 119 -0.37 -2.15 8.68
CA GLY A 119 -0.74 -2.72 9.97
C GLY A 119 -0.84 -4.25 9.96
N CYS A 120 -1.43 -4.84 8.92
CA CYS A 120 -1.49 -6.30 8.75
C CYS A 120 -0.09 -6.94 8.58
N LEU A 121 0.86 -6.24 7.96
CA LEU A 121 2.25 -6.69 7.85
C LEU A 121 2.97 -6.62 9.21
N ARG A 122 2.80 -5.53 9.96
CA ARG A 122 3.34 -5.39 11.33
C ARG A 122 2.88 -6.50 12.27
N GLN A 123 1.59 -6.84 12.22
CA GLN A 123 1.01 -7.96 12.99
C GLN A 123 1.64 -9.33 12.66
N ARG A 124 2.35 -9.42 11.52
CA ARG A 124 3.04 -10.62 11.05
C ARG A 124 4.57 -10.49 11.17
N ASN A 125 5.04 -9.62 12.06
CA ASN A 125 6.47 -9.36 12.31
C ASN A 125 7.23 -8.86 11.08
N THR A 126 6.55 -8.15 10.17
CA THR A 126 7.18 -7.47 9.04
C THR A 126 7.22 -5.96 9.34
N LYS A 127 8.40 -5.34 9.27
CA LYS A 127 8.53 -3.88 9.36
C LYS A 127 7.92 -3.27 8.10
N ALA A 128 6.87 -2.46 8.25
CA ALA A 128 6.07 -1.91 7.16
C ALA A 128 5.34 -0.63 7.57
#